data_AF-A0A5F2G7W3-F1
#
_entry.id   AF-A0A5F2G7W3-F1
#
_cell.length_a   1.000
_cell.length_b   1.000
_cell.length_c   1.000
_cell.angle_alpha   90.00
_cell.angle_beta   90.00
_cell.angle_gamma   90.00
#
_symmetry.space_group_name_H-M   'P 1'
#
loop_
_entity.id
_entity.type
_entity.pdbx_description
1 polymer ?
#
loop_
_entity_poly.entity_id
_entity_poly.type
_entity_poly.pdbx_seq_one_letter_code
_entity_poly.pdbx_strand_id
1 'polypeptide(L)' 'MEQRALILIEGHPRDTGLRYVQAAQRLGLRPITLSADPTQYDYLAAEKLEAIQVDSGNLDALIRECSRLSV' A
#
# COMPACT_ATOMS: atom_id res chain seq x y z
N MET A 1 -11.17 15.41 10.25
CA MET A 1 -10.59 14.10 10.64
C MET A 1 -9.43 13.86 9.69
N GLU A 2 -8.23 13.61 10.20
CA GLU A 2 -7.13 13.16 9.33
C GLU A 2 -7.52 11.83 8.69
N GLN A 3 -7.32 11.71 7.38
CA GLN A 3 -7.63 10.50 6.64
C GLN A 3 -6.66 9.41 7.09
N ARG A 4 -7.16 8.40 7.81
CA ARG A 4 -6.34 7.28 8.28
C ARG A 4 -5.93 6.41 7.10
N ALA A 5 -4.65 6.07 7.01
CA ALA A 5 -4.13 5.19 5.98
C ALA A 5 -3.98 3.75 6.49
N LEU A 6 -4.21 2.77 5.60
CA LEU A 6 -3.72 1.40 5.77
C LEU A 6 -2.50 1.24 4.86
N ILE A 7 -1.35 0.97 5.45
CA ILE A 7 -0.12 0.71 4.71
C ILE A 7 0.10 -0.80 4.62
N LEU A 8 0.15 -1.34 3.40
CA LEU A 8 0.49 -2.72 3.11
C LEU A 8 1.97 -2.77 2.67
N ILE A 9 2.77 -3.58 3.35
CA ILE A 9 4.16 -3.84 2.95
C ILE A 9 4.16 -5.13 2.14
N GLU A 10 4.44 -4.98 0.85
CA GLU A 10 4.21 -5.97 -0.19
C GLU A 10 2.75 -6.42 -0.35
N GLY A 11 2.48 -7.01 -1.50
CA GLY A 11 1.23 -7.65 -1.83
C GLY A 11 1.35 -9.17 -1.83
N HIS A 12 0.20 -9.83 -2.02
CA HIS A 12 0.20 -11.25 -2.35
C HIS A 12 -0.25 -11.42 -3.81
N PRO A 13 0.50 -12.16 -4.64
CA PRO A 13 0.12 -12.43 -6.02
C PRO A 13 -1.21 -13.20 -6.15
N ARG A 14 -1.67 -13.87 -5.07
CA ARG A 14 -2.91 -14.65 -5.03
C ARG A 14 -4.05 -13.92 -4.32
N ASP A 15 -4.24 -12.64 -4.63
CA ASP A 15 -5.41 -11.81 -4.28
C ASP A 15 -5.67 -11.45 -2.81
N THR A 16 -4.91 -11.93 -1.83
CA THR A 16 -5.17 -11.52 -0.43
C THR A 16 -4.93 -10.02 -0.22
N GLY A 17 -3.98 -9.42 -0.95
CA GLY A 17 -3.75 -7.97 -0.97
C GLY A 17 -4.99 -7.18 -1.33
N LEU A 18 -5.69 -7.57 -2.41
CA LEU A 18 -6.92 -6.93 -2.87
C LEU A 18 -8.02 -6.95 -1.79
N ARG A 19 -8.14 -8.05 -1.03
CA ARG A 19 -9.15 -8.14 0.04
C ARG A 19 -8.88 -7.15 1.17
N TYR A 20 -7.62 -6.92 1.53
CA TYR A 20 -7.27 -5.91 2.53
C TYR A 20 -7.58 -4.50 2.06
N VAL A 21 -7.26 -4.20 0.79
CA VAL A 21 -7.61 -2.92 0.16
C VAL A 21 -9.11 -2.67 0.18
N GLN A 22 -9.90 -3.63 -0.28
CA GLN A 22 -11.37 -3.51 -0.31
C GLN A 22 -11.95 -3.35 1.10
N ALA A 23 -11.38 -4.04 2.10
CA ALA A 23 -11.77 -3.85 3.49
C ALA A 23 -11.43 -2.43 3.99
N ALA A 24 -10.23 -1.92 3.67
CA ALA A 24 -9.79 -0.58 4.04
C ALA A 24 -10.69 0.52 3.42
N GLN A 25 -11.01 0.41 2.13
CA GLN A 25 -11.93 1.34 1.46
C GLN A 25 -13.32 1.35 2.11
N ARG A 26 -13.87 0.17 2.45
CA ARG A 26 -15.16 0.06 3.15
C ARG A 26 -15.14 0.67 4.55
N LEU A 27 -13.97 0.76 5.18
CA LEU A 27 -13.76 1.40 6.48
C LEU A 27 -13.40 2.90 6.35
N GLY A 28 -13.37 3.45 5.14
CA GLY A 28 -13.00 4.84 4.87
C GLY A 28 -11.49 5.13 5.05
N LEU A 29 -10.65 4.09 5.02
CA LEU A 29 -9.20 4.23 5.08
C LEU A 29 -8.62 4.45 3.68
N ARG A 30 -7.48 5.14 3.60
CA ARG A 30 -6.65 5.28 2.38
C ARG A 30 -5.68 4.09 2.28
N PRO A 31 -5.87 3.13 1.37
CA PRO A 31 -4.92 2.04 1.18
C PRO A 31 -3.68 2.55 0.43
N ILE A 32 -2.49 2.20 0.91
CA ILE A 32 -1.21 2.52 0.28
C ILE A 32 -0.36 1.26 0.30
N THR A 33 0.15 0.83 -0.86
CA THR A 33 1.05 -0.32 -0.95
C THR A 33 2.49 0.15 -1.09
N LEU A 34 3.35 -0.28 -0.16
CA LEU A 34 4.81 -0.17 -0.29
C LEU A 34 5.33 -1.48 -0.89
N SER A 35 6.00 -1.42 -2.04
CA SER A 35 6.52 -2.64 -2.69
C SER A 35 7.81 -2.38 -3.44
N ALA A 36 8.71 -3.38 -3.49
CA ALA A 36 9.89 -3.34 -4.36
C ALA A 36 9.53 -3.26 -5.84
N ASP A 37 8.40 -3.86 -6.23
CA ASP A 37 7.89 -3.87 -7.59
C ASP A 37 6.35 -3.91 -7.60
N PRO A 38 5.69 -2.74 -7.56
CA PRO A 38 4.23 -2.65 -7.61
C PRO A 38 3.59 -3.26 -8.86
N THR A 39 4.37 -3.43 -9.95
CA THR A 39 3.84 -3.95 -11.22
C THR A 39 3.49 -5.44 -11.15
N GLN A 40 3.94 -6.15 -10.12
CA GLN A 40 3.62 -7.56 -9.87
C GLN A 40 2.19 -7.79 -9.37
N TYR A 41 1.44 -6.71 -9.13
CA TYR A 41 0.11 -6.75 -8.55
C TYR A 41 -0.90 -6.04 -9.47
N ASP A 42 -1.47 -6.77 -10.43
CA ASP A 42 -2.43 -6.26 -11.42
C ASP A 42 -3.60 -5.49 -10.79
N TYR A 43 -4.01 -5.88 -9.58
CA TYR A 43 -5.10 -5.22 -8.86
C TYR A 43 -4.78 -3.76 -8.49
N LEU A 44 -3.50 -3.40 -8.33
CA LEU A 44 -3.10 -2.01 -8.05
C LEU A 44 -3.44 -1.10 -9.22
N ALA A 45 -3.17 -1.55 -10.44
CA ALA A 45 -3.52 -0.80 -11.66
C ALA A 45 -5.02 -0.81 -11.92
N ALA A 46 -5.67 -1.97 -11.76
CA ALA A 46 -7.10 -2.13 -12.03
C ALA A 46 -7.98 -1.25 -11.11
N GLU A 47 -7.65 -1.19 -9.83
CA GLU A 47 -8.40 -0.42 -8.81
C GLU A 47 -7.84 1.00 -8.61
N LYS A 48 -6.84 1.41 -9.42
CA LYS A 48 -6.16 2.72 -9.34
C LYS A 48 -5.66 3.03 -7.92
N LEU A 49 -5.04 2.04 -7.29
CA LEU A 49 -4.57 2.13 -5.91
C LEU A 49 -3.21 2.81 -5.86
N GLU A 50 -2.98 3.50 -4.76
CA GLU A 50 -1.70 4.14 -4.50
C GLU A 50 -0.65 3.10 -4.15
N ALA A 51 0.45 3.12 -4.90
CA ALA A 51 1.61 2.28 -4.64
C ALA A 51 2.89 3.12 -4.68
N ILE A 52 3.75 2.92 -3.69
CA ILE A 52 5.06 3.55 -3.59
C ILE A 52 6.10 2.46 -3.76
N GLN A 53 6.95 2.64 -4.76
CA GLN A 53 8.08 1.75 -4.98
C GLN A 53 9.16 2.02 -3.94
N VAL A 54 9.53 1.01 -3.16
CA VAL A 54 10.55 1.10 -2.09
C VAL A 54 11.21 -0.26 -1.89
N ASP A 55 12.48 -0.27 -1.49
CA ASP A 55 13.14 -1.50 -1.06
C ASP A 55 12.49 -2.02 0.24
N SER A 56 11.61 -3.01 0.11
CA SER A 56 10.87 -3.61 1.23
C SER A 56 11.75 -4.46 2.15
N GLY A 57 12.98 -4.79 1.72
CA GLY A 57 13.99 -5.41 2.58
C GLY A 57 14.70 -4.41 3.50
N ASN A 58 14.50 -3.11 3.29
CA ASN A 58 15.16 -2.04 4.02
C ASN A 58 14.19 -1.28 4.94
N LEU A 59 14.27 -1.56 6.25
CA LEU A 59 13.42 -0.92 7.25
C LEU A 59 13.56 0.62 7.28
N ASP A 60 14.76 1.15 7.11
CA ASP A 60 14.97 2.61 7.09
C ASP A 60 14.32 3.26 5.88
N ALA A 61 14.27 2.56 4.74
CA ALA A 61 13.55 3.01 3.55
C ALA A 61 12.03 3.02 3.80
N LEU A 62 11.49 1.97 4.43
CA LEU A 62 10.08 1.90 4.80
C LEU A 62 9.66 3.01 5.78
N ILE A 63 10.45 3.23 6.84
CA ILE A 63 10.19 4.30 7.81
C ILE A 63 10.19 5.67 7.12
N ARG A 64 11.17 5.92 6.25
CA ARG A 64 11.27 7.18 5.50
C ARG A 64 10.04 7.45 4.66
N GLU A 65 9.55 6.47 3.91
CA GLU A 65 8.35 6.64 3.09
C GLU A 65 7.11 6.84 3.97
N CYS A 66 6.95 6.06 5.04
CA CYS A 66 5.86 6.26 6.00
C CYS A 66 5.87 7.66 6.63
N SER A 67 7.04 8.21 6.97
CA SER A 67 7.17 9.57 7.51
C SER A 67 6.83 10.67 6.50
N ARG A 68 6.90 10.40 5.19
CA ARG A 68 6.51 11.37 4.14
C ARG A 68 5.00 11.43 3.92
N LEU A 69 4.25 10.43 4.41
CA LEU A 69 2.80 10.35 4.29
C LEU A 69 2.06 11.22 5.33
N SER A 70 2.75 11.74 6.35
CA SER A 70 2.16 12.50 7.45
C SER A 70 1.97 14.00 7.14
N VAL A 71 1.72 14.37 5.88
CA VAL A 71 1.54 15.77 5.45
C VAL A 71 0.12 16.00 4.93
#